data_AF-A0A078G4F7-F1
#
_entry.id   AF-A0A078G4F7-F1
#
_cell.length_a   1.000
_cell.length_b   1.000
_cell.length_c   1.000
_cell.angle_alpha   90.00
_cell.angle_beta   90.00
_cell.angle_gamma   90.00
#
_symmetry.space_group_name_H-M   'P 1'
#
loop_
_entity.id
_entity.type
_entity.pdbx_description
1 polymer ?
#
loop_
_entity_poly.entity_id
_entity_poly.type
_entity_poly.pdbx_seq_one_letter_code
_entity_poly.pdbx_strand_id
1 'polypeptide(L)'
;MENKGVRPNVFTFSALINGFCMHHRIEEAKQMFDLMVRKDCYPNVVTYTTLINGFCKSKRVESGMALFRDMSQRGLVGNTITYNTLIQGFCQVGDCDNAQEIFKQMVSSGLAPDIWTYNILLDGLCNNGKCRKWITSLHKAHRITRSSPTRCKLTRLGE
;
A
#
# COMPACT_ATOMS: atom_id res chain seq x y z
N MET A 1 -28.84 -4.92 -11.43
CA MET A 1 -27.89 -5.23 -12.51
C MET A 1 -28.00 -6.68 -13.00
N GLU A 2 -28.40 -7.64 -12.16
CA GLU A 2 -28.58 -9.05 -12.58
C GLU A 2 -29.81 -9.29 -13.47
N ASN A 3 -30.82 -8.40 -13.45
CA ASN A 3 -32.05 -8.54 -14.24
C ASN A 3 -31.91 -8.31 -15.77
N LYS A 4 -30.69 -8.23 -16.32
CA LYS A 4 -30.46 -8.10 -17.78
C LYS A 4 -29.47 -9.12 -18.36
N GLY A 5 -29.10 -10.17 -17.62
CA GLY A 5 -28.26 -11.26 -18.13
C GLY A 5 -26.80 -10.91 -18.45
N VAL A 6 -26.35 -9.68 -18.14
CA VAL A 6 -24.95 -9.28 -18.33
C VAL A 6 -24.13 -9.73 -17.13
N ARG A 7 -23.19 -10.66 -17.35
CA ARG A 7 -22.26 -11.13 -16.31
C ARG A 7 -21.32 -9.98 -15.90
N PRO A 8 -21.33 -9.53 -14.64
CA PRO A 8 -20.41 -8.49 -14.18
C PRO A 8 -18.97 -8.96 -14.30
N ASN A 9 -18.07 -8.08 -14.75
CA ASN A 9 -16.64 -8.35 -14.87
C ASN A 9 -15.84 -7.57 -13.82
N VAL A 10 -14.50 -7.72 -13.84
CA VAL A 10 -13.59 -7.06 -12.88
C VAL A 10 -13.79 -5.54 -12.85
N PHE A 11 -14.05 -4.91 -14.01
CA PHE A 11 -14.28 -3.48 -14.10
C PHE A 11 -15.59 -3.08 -13.42
N THR A 12 -16.67 -3.84 -13.61
CA THR A 12 -17.95 -3.58 -12.95
C THR A 12 -17.82 -3.62 -11.43
N PHE A 13 -17.20 -4.67 -10.89
CA PHE A 13 -17.00 -4.79 -9.45
C PHE A 13 -16.06 -3.72 -8.91
N SER A 14 -14.94 -3.44 -9.59
CA SER A 14 -13.97 -2.42 -9.15
C SER A 14 -14.59 -1.02 -9.13
N ALA A 15 -15.43 -0.69 -10.12
CA ALA A 15 -16.16 0.58 -10.13
C ALA A 15 -17.15 0.71 -8.97
N LEU A 16 -17.91 -0.35 -8.67
CA LEU A 16 -18.83 -0.38 -7.53
C LEU A 16 -18.10 -0.27 -6.20
N ILE A 17 -17.03 -1.04 -6.01
CA ILE A 17 -16.17 -0.98 -4.82
C ILE A 17 -15.62 0.44 -4.63
N ASN A 18 -15.09 1.05 -5.68
CA ASN A 18 -14.58 2.42 -5.62
C ASN A 18 -15.69 3.41 -5.25
N GLY A 19 -16.86 3.32 -5.89
CA GLY A 19 -18.02 4.17 -5.58
C GLY A 19 -18.44 4.06 -4.11
N PHE A 20 -18.56 2.84 -3.58
CA PHE A 20 -18.89 2.63 -2.17
C PHE A 20 -17.80 3.20 -1.23
N CYS A 21 -16.51 3.03 -1.56
CA CYS A 21 -15.41 3.61 -0.79
C CYS A 21 -15.47 5.15 -0.78
N MET A 22 -15.77 5.78 -1.91
CA MET A 22 -15.89 7.25 -2.03
C MET A 22 -17.05 7.81 -1.21
N HIS A 23 -18.11 7.03 -1.00
CA HIS A 23 -19.26 7.40 -0.17
C HIS A 23 -19.15 6.91 1.29
N HIS A 24 -17.95 6.52 1.75
CA HIS A 24 -17.70 6.01 3.11
C HIS A 24 -18.53 4.77 3.50
N ARG A 25 -19.03 4.03 2.50
CA ARG A 25 -19.84 2.81 2.65
C ARG A 25 -18.96 1.57 2.56
N ILE A 26 -18.03 1.45 3.51
CA ILE A 26 -16.94 0.46 3.44
C ILE A 26 -17.43 -0.98 3.61
N GLU A 27 -18.52 -1.20 4.35
CA GLU A 27 -19.11 -2.53 4.50
C GLU A 27 -19.72 -3.02 3.19
N GLU A 28 -20.45 -2.16 2.46
CA GLU A 28 -20.96 -2.51 1.14
C GLU A 28 -19.84 -2.70 0.13
N ALA A 29 -18.77 -1.90 0.19
CA ALA A 29 -17.58 -2.12 -0.63
C ALA A 29 -16.97 -3.51 -0.40
N LYS A 30 -16.87 -3.95 0.87
CA LYS A 30 -16.40 -5.28 1.23
C LYS A 30 -17.36 -6.38 0.74
N GLN A 31 -18.67 -6.20 0.88
CA GLN A 31 -19.65 -7.14 0.36
C GLN A 31 -19.53 -7.32 -1.16
N MET A 32 -19.29 -6.23 -1.89
CA MET A 32 -19.05 -6.31 -3.34
C MET A 32 -17.76 -7.04 -3.69
N PHE A 33 -16.71 -6.87 -2.89
CA PHE A 33 -15.46 -7.61 -3.04
C PHE A 33 -15.65 -9.12 -2.77
N ASP A 34 -16.35 -9.48 -1.71
CA ASP A 34 -16.65 -10.87 -1.38
C ASP A 34 -17.54 -11.51 -2.47
N LEU A 35 -18.51 -10.77 -3.00
CA LEU A 35 -19.35 -11.20 -4.12
C LEU A 35 -18.53 -11.42 -5.39
N MET A 36 -17.56 -10.54 -5.67
CA MET A 36 -16.65 -10.66 -6.80
C MET A 36 -15.89 -11.99 -6.74
N VAL A 37 -15.29 -12.31 -5.58
CA VAL A 37 -14.58 -13.57 -5.35
C VAL A 37 -15.50 -14.79 -5.48
N ARG A 38 -16.72 -14.74 -4.90
CA ARG A 38 -17.72 -15.83 -4.98
C ARG A 38 -18.21 -16.12 -6.40
N LYS A 39 -18.10 -15.16 -7.31
CA LYS A 39 -18.51 -15.30 -8.73
C LYS A 39 -17.35 -15.70 -9.65
N ASP A 40 -16.25 -16.17 -9.08
CA ASP A 40 -14.99 -16.52 -9.76
C ASP A 40 -14.43 -15.36 -10.60
N CYS A 41 -14.69 -14.12 -10.16
CA CYS A 41 -14.13 -12.93 -10.74
C CYS A 41 -12.96 -12.50 -9.85
N TYR A 42 -11.72 -12.69 -10.28
CA TYR A 42 -10.57 -12.52 -9.39
C TYR A 42 -10.16 -11.04 -9.26
N PRO A 43 -10.08 -10.50 -8.02
CA PRO A 43 -9.61 -9.13 -7.80
C PRO A 43 -8.16 -8.97 -8.24
N ASN A 44 -7.84 -7.82 -8.85
CA ASN A 44 -6.47 -7.47 -9.22
C ASN A 44 -5.87 -6.46 -8.22
N VAL A 45 -4.60 -6.10 -8.43
CA VAL A 45 -3.87 -5.11 -7.59
C VAL A 45 -4.66 -3.81 -7.38
N VAL A 46 -5.35 -3.32 -8.42
CA VAL A 46 -6.14 -2.08 -8.37
C VAL A 46 -7.36 -2.25 -7.47
N THR A 47 -8.07 -3.38 -7.58
CA THR A 47 -9.24 -3.69 -6.73
C THR A 47 -8.83 -3.76 -5.25
N TYR A 48 -7.75 -4.48 -4.93
CA TYR A 48 -7.21 -4.52 -3.56
C TYR A 48 -6.81 -3.14 -3.05
N THR A 49 -6.01 -2.41 -3.84
CA THR A 49 -5.51 -1.08 -3.44
C THR A 49 -6.66 -0.11 -3.17
N THR A 50 -7.71 -0.15 -4.00
CA THR A 50 -8.92 0.66 -3.82
C THR A 50 -9.59 0.35 -2.48
N LEU A 51 -9.80 -0.93 -2.17
CA LEU A 51 -10.49 -1.33 -0.95
C LEU A 51 -9.63 -1.07 0.30
N ILE A 52 -8.32 -1.31 0.23
CA ILE A 52 -7.35 -0.97 1.28
C ILE A 52 -7.40 0.53 1.59
N ASN A 53 -7.41 1.38 0.56
CA ASN A 53 -7.55 2.83 0.71
C ASN A 53 -8.88 3.21 1.39
N GLY A 54 -9.98 2.56 0.99
CA GLY A 54 -11.28 2.71 1.66
C GLY A 54 -11.19 2.41 3.16
N PHE A 55 -10.60 1.27 3.54
CA PHE A 55 -10.41 0.91 4.96
C PHE A 55 -9.53 1.91 5.72
N CYS A 56 -8.43 2.36 5.12
CA CYS A 56 -7.54 3.35 5.74
C CYS A 56 -8.28 4.68 5.99
N LYS A 57 -9.05 5.18 5.00
CA LYS A 57 -9.87 6.39 5.16
C LYS A 57 -10.96 6.26 6.20
N SER A 58 -11.48 5.05 6.43
CA SER A 58 -12.41 4.73 7.51
C SER A 58 -11.73 4.46 8.86
N LYS A 59 -10.43 4.79 9.02
CA LYS A 59 -9.62 4.54 10.22
C LYS A 59 -9.56 3.07 10.66
N ARG A 60 -9.80 2.13 9.73
CA ARG A 60 -9.79 0.68 9.94
C ARG A 60 -8.58 0.05 9.29
N VAL A 61 -7.41 0.58 9.61
CA VAL A 61 -6.13 0.23 8.97
C VAL A 61 -5.81 -1.26 9.11
N GLU A 62 -6.14 -1.89 10.25
CA GLU A 62 -5.98 -3.34 10.46
C GLU A 62 -6.75 -4.19 9.44
N SER A 63 -7.96 -3.76 9.06
CA SER A 63 -8.73 -4.43 8.00
C SER A 63 -8.08 -4.26 6.63
N GLY A 64 -7.52 -3.08 6.35
CA GLY A 64 -6.69 -2.83 5.17
C GLY A 64 -5.44 -3.71 5.13
N MET A 65 -4.77 -3.88 6.28
CA MET A 65 -3.58 -4.73 6.39
C MET A 65 -3.92 -6.21 6.21
N ALA A 66 -5.09 -6.67 6.69
CA ALA A 66 -5.57 -8.02 6.43
C ALA A 66 -5.77 -8.27 4.92
N LEU A 67 -6.34 -7.31 4.19
CA LEU A 67 -6.45 -7.39 2.73
C LEU A 67 -5.10 -7.38 2.01
N PHE A 68 -4.14 -6.60 2.49
CA PHE A 68 -2.79 -6.60 1.94
C PHE A 68 -2.09 -7.96 2.13
N ARG A 69 -2.32 -8.63 3.26
CA ARG A 69 -1.84 -10.01 3.49
C ARG A 69 -2.52 -11.02 2.56
N ASP A 70 -3.84 -10.95 2.41
CA ASP A 70 -4.60 -11.82 1.47
C ASP A 70 -4.13 -11.61 0.02
N MET A 71 -3.91 -10.35 -0.38
CA MET A 71 -3.30 -10.01 -1.68
C MET A 71 -1.97 -10.73 -1.89
N SER A 72 -1.08 -10.67 -0.89
CA SER A 72 0.24 -11.32 -0.94
C SER A 72 0.15 -12.85 -0.98
N GLN A 73 -0.76 -13.45 -0.22
CA GLN A 73 -1.01 -14.91 -0.21
C GLN A 73 -1.50 -15.42 -1.57
N ARG A 74 -2.20 -14.58 -2.33
CA ARG A 74 -2.65 -14.87 -3.69
C ARG A 74 -1.58 -14.61 -4.76
N GLY A 75 -0.35 -14.29 -4.36
CA GLY A 75 0.77 -14.02 -5.25
C GLY A 75 0.70 -12.66 -5.95
N LEU A 76 -0.17 -11.75 -5.51
CA LEU A 76 -0.24 -10.40 -6.05
C LEU A 76 0.74 -9.50 -5.30
N VAL A 77 1.55 -8.76 -6.05
CA VAL A 77 2.55 -7.83 -5.48
C VAL A 77 1.96 -6.42 -5.43
N GLY A 78 1.92 -5.84 -4.23
CA GLY A 78 1.53 -4.43 -4.03
C GLY A 78 2.48 -3.48 -4.76
N ASN A 79 1.94 -2.41 -5.32
CA ASN A 79 2.77 -1.37 -5.95
C ASN A 79 3.03 -0.22 -4.95
N THR A 80 3.79 0.79 -5.37
CA THR A 80 4.10 1.99 -4.56
C THR A 80 2.84 2.65 -3.99
N ILE A 81 1.73 2.68 -4.73
CA ILE A 81 0.46 3.25 -4.27
C ILE A 81 -0.12 2.43 -3.12
N THR A 82 -0.09 1.10 -3.21
CA THR A 82 -0.56 0.20 -2.14
C THR A 82 0.20 0.44 -0.83
N TYR A 83 1.54 0.47 -0.90
CA TYR A 83 2.39 0.73 0.26
C TYR A 83 2.17 2.14 0.83
N ASN A 84 2.17 3.17 -0.02
CA ASN A 84 1.93 4.55 0.39
C ASN A 84 0.59 4.71 1.11
N THR A 85 -0.44 4.03 0.63
CA THR A 85 -1.78 4.02 1.24
C THR A 85 -1.76 3.46 2.66
N LEU A 86 -1.09 2.32 2.88
CA LEU A 86 -0.97 1.70 4.20
C LEU A 86 -0.14 2.55 5.16
N ILE A 87 1.00 3.06 4.70
CA ILE A 87 1.86 3.95 5.49
C ILE A 87 1.06 5.18 5.95
N GLN A 88 0.33 5.82 5.02
CA GLN A 88 -0.51 6.96 5.35
C GLN A 88 -1.60 6.59 6.36
N GLY A 89 -2.28 5.45 6.17
CA GLY A 89 -3.28 4.96 7.11
C GLY A 89 -2.73 4.79 8.52
N PHE A 90 -1.59 4.11 8.67
CA PHE A 90 -0.93 3.90 9.96
C PHE A 90 -0.50 5.24 10.61
N CYS A 91 0.05 6.16 9.83
CA CYS A 91 0.37 7.51 10.32
C CYS A 91 -0.86 8.27 10.83
N GLN A 92 -2.01 8.16 10.15
CA GLN A 92 -3.25 8.84 10.54
C GLN A 92 -3.87 8.30 11.84
N VAL A 93 -3.65 7.02 12.16
CA VAL A 93 -4.09 6.43 13.44
C VAL A 93 -3.04 6.56 14.55
N GLY A 94 -1.91 7.21 14.27
CA GLY A 94 -0.83 7.42 15.24
C GLY A 94 0.15 6.25 15.40
N ASP A 95 -0.06 5.17 14.66
CA ASP A 95 0.80 3.97 14.71
C ASP A 95 1.99 4.10 13.78
N CYS A 96 2.93 4.93 14.21
CA CYS A 96 4.16 5.21 13.47
C CYS A 96 5.10 4.00 13.36
N ASP A 97 4.97 3.01 14.24
CA ASP A 97 5.91 1.90 14.29
C ASP A 97 5.55 0.91 13.17
N ASN A 98 4.26 0.62 12.99
CA ASN A 98 3.77 -0.11 11.82
C ASN A 98 3.99 0.66 10.51
N ALA A 99 3.79 2.00 10.49
CA ALA A 99 4.10 2.80 9.31
C ALA A 99 5.56 2.65 8.83
N GLN A 100 6.51 2.65 9.77
CA GLN A 100 7.92 2.43 9.46
C GLN A 100 8.21 1.00 9.00
N GLU A 101 7.51 0.01 9.57
CA GLU A 101 7.69 -1.39 9.17
C GLU A 101 7.19 -1.63 7.74
N ILE A 102 6.04 -1.08 7.36
CA ILE A 102 5.54 -1.14 5.98
C ILE A 102 6.51 -0.44 5.02
N PHE A 103 7.12 0.68 5.41
CA PHE A 103 8.17 1.31 4.61
C PHE A 103 9.40 0.41 4.40
N LYS A 104 9.87 -0.27 5.45
CA LYS A 104 10.97 -1.25 5.31
C LYS A 104 10.58 -2.43 4.43
N GLN A 105 9.34 -2.91 4.56
CA GLN A 105 8.80 -3.97 3.71
C GLN A 105 8.79 -3.56 2.23
N MET A 106 8.41 -2.30 1.93
CA MET A 106 8.46 -1.75 0.58
C MET A 106 9.89 -1.80 0.01
N VAL A 107 10.88 -1.31 0.76
CA VAL A 107 12.28 -1.27 0.33
C VAL A 107 12.87 -2.68 0.16
N SER A 108 12.60 -3.59 1.10
CA SER A 108 13.08 -4.98 1.03
C SER A 108 12.42 -5.78 -0.09
N SER A 109 11.22 -5.40 -0.52
CA SER A 109 10.55 -5.95 -1.70
C SER A 109 11.11 -5.39 -3.02
N GLY A 110 12.14 -4.54 -2.97
CA GLY A 110 12.77 -3.95 -4.15
C GLY A 110 12.01 -2.78 -4.77
N LEU A 111 10.95 -2.30 -4.12
CA LEU A 111 10.20 -1.12 -4.59
C LEU A 111 10.89 0.15 -4.08
N ALA A 112 11.22 1.04 -5.02
CA ALA A 112 11.82 2.32 -4.69
C ALA A 112 10.76 3.28 -4.09
N PRO A 113 10.95 3.78 -2.87
CA PRO A 113 10.12 4.85 -2.33
C PRO A 113 10.18 6.10 -3.19
N ASP A 114 9.04 6.73 -3.44
CA ASP A 114 8.96 7.99 -4.18
C ASP A 114 8.92 9.21 -3.23
N ILE A 115 8.95 10.40 -3.80
CA ILE A 115 8.86 11.66 -3.04
C ILE A 115 7.59 11.68 -2.17
N TRP A 116 6.50 11.10 -2.67
CA TRP A 116 5.24 11.01 -1.96
C TRP A 116 5.34 10.13 -0.71
N THR A 117 6.03 8.98 -0.79
CA THR A 117 6.31 8.10 0.35
C THR A 117 7.02 8.85 1.47
N TYR A 118 8.07 9.60 1.15
CA TYR A 118 8.83 10.38 2.14
C TYR A 118 7.99 11.50 2.75
N ASN A 119 7.18 12.20 1.94
CA ASN A 119 6.29 13.25 2.42
C ASN A 119 5.24 12.70 3.40
N ILE A 120 4.62 11.56 3.09
CA ILE A 120 3.67 10.90 4.00
C ILE A 120 4.33 10.58 5.34
N LEU A 121 5.53 10.00 5.31
CA LEU A 121 6.24 9.63 6.54
C LEU A 121 6.67 10.86 7.34
N LEU A 122 7.18 11.90 6.69
CA LEU A 122 7.55 13.15 7.35
C LEU A 122 6.37 13.77 8.07
N ASP A 123 5.27 14.01 7.33
CA ASP A 123 4.07 14.61 7.88
C ASP A 123 3.49 13.76 9.02
N GLY A 124 3.30 12.47 8.76
CA GLY A 124 2.76 11.53 9.72
C GLY A 124 3.59 11.41 11.00
N LEU A 125 4.91 11.38 10.90
CA LEU A 125 5.80 11.25 12.07
C LEU A 125 5.97 12.57 12.81
N CYS A 126 5.88 13.71 12.13
CA CYS A 126 5.93 15.02 12.77
C CYS A 126 4.66 15.28 13.57
N ASN A 127 3.49 14.96 13.00
CA ASN A 127 2.20 15.07 13.68
C ASN A 127 2.11 14.16 14.92
N ASN A 128 2.89 13.08 14.95
CA ASN A 128 2.97 12.15 16.09
C ASN A 128 4.23 12.34 16.97
N GLY A 129 4.99 13.43 16.80
CA GLY A 129 6.16 13.77 17.63
C GLY A 129 7.38 12.82 17.47
N LYS A 130 7.36 11.92 16.48
CA LYS A 130 8.41 10.91 16.21
C LYS A 130 9.40 11.32 15.11
N CYS A 131 9.27 12.52 14.54
CA CYS A 131 10.06 13.01 13.39
C CYS A 131 11.59 12.87 13.54
N ARG A 132 12.17 13.21 14.69
CA ARG A 132 13.63 13.16 14.93
C ARG A 132 14.20 11.73 14.82
N LYS A 133 13.47 10.73 15.30
CA LYS A 133 13.89 9.31 15.25
C LYS A 133 13.94 8.79 13.81
N TRP A 134 13.06 9.27 12.95
CA TRP A 134 13.02 8.85 11.56
C TRP A 134 14.10 9.50 10.70
N ILE A 135 14.32 10.82 10.84
CA ILE A 135 15.41 11.51 10.12
C ILE A 135 16.76 10.86 10.43
N THR A 136 17.00 10.55 11.71
CA THR A 136 18.23 9.86 12.12
C THR A 136 18.32 8.44 11.55
N SER A 137 17.21 7.71 11.46
CA SER A 137 17.15 6.38 10.86
C SER A 137 17.38 6.42 9.34
N LEU A 138 16.81 7.40 8.64
CA LEU A 138 17.06 7.61 7.20
C LEU A 138 18.50 7.99 6.92
N HIS A 139 19.10 8.90 7.70
CA HIS A 139 20.51 9.25 7.54
C HIS A 139 21.42 8.02 7.72
N LYS A 140 21.11 7.14 8.68
CA LYS A 140 21.82 5.86 8.84
C LYS A 140 21.62 4.95 7.63
N ALA A 141 20.38 4.78 7.16
CA ALA A 141 20.06 3.94 6.00
C ALA A 141 20.70 4.43 4.69
N HIS A 142 20.73 5.75 4.45
CA HIS A 142 21.41 6.35 3.29
C HIS A 142 22.94 6.25 3.38
N ARG A 143 23.51 6.28 4.59
CA ARG A 143 24.95 6.08 4.79
C ARG A 143 25.36 4.62 4.57
N ILE A 144 24.49 3.67 4.92
CA ILE A 144 24.68 2.23 4.67
C ILE A 144 24.57 1.91 3.17
N THR A 145 23.58 2.45 2.47
CA THR A 145 23.41 2.24 1.01
C THR A 145 24.52 2.89 0.16
N ARG A 146 25.20 3.92 0.67
CA ARG A 146 26.44 4.46 0.07
C ARG A 146 27.70 3.66 0.39
N SER A 147 27.69 2.84 1.44
CA SER A 147 28.85 2.03 1.88
C SER A 147 28.75 0.55 1.48
N SER A 148 27.62 0.08 0.94
CA SER A 148 27.52 -1.23 0.29
C SER A 148 28.31 -1.24 -1.04
N PRO A 149 29.36 -2.07 -1.20
CA PRO A 149 30.32 -2.00 -2.30
C PRO A 149 29.84 -2.64 -3.63
N THR A 150 28.55 -2.87 -3.82
CA THR A 150 28.03 -3.54 -5.03
C THR A 150 27.94 -2.66 -6.28
N ARG A 151 28.38 -1.39 -6.23
CA ARG A 151 28.57 -0.54 -7.43
C ARG A 151 30.04 -0.24 -7.73
N CYS A 152 30.94 -1.18 -7.40
CA CYS A 152 32.37 -1.09 -7.72
C CYS A 152 32.80 -2.20 -8.70
N LYS A 153 32.18 -2.22 -9.89
CA LYS A 153 32.73 -2.89 -11.10
C LYS A 153 32.27 -2.13 -12.33
N LEU A 154 32.82 -0.94 -12.57
CA LEU A 154 32.74 -0.25 -13.87
C LEU A 154 33.82 0.85 -13.96
N THR A 155 35.06 0.52 -13.59
CA THR A 155 36.25 1.27 -14.00
C THR A 155 37.44 0.31 -14.00
N ARG A 156 37.61 -0.42 -15.10
CA ARG A 156 38.87 -0.98 -15.62
C ARG A 156 38.51 -1.96 -16.74
N LEU A 157 38.55 -1.48 -17.97
CA LEU A 157 38.93 -2.21 -19.20
C LEU A 157 38.79 -1.24 -20.39
N GLY A 158 39.86 -1.11 -21.17
CA GLY A 158 40.03 -0.20 -22.33
C GLY A 158 40.87 1.02 -21.95
N GLU A 159 42.19 0.90 -21.93
CA GLU A 159 43.10 1.20 -23.07
C GLU A 159 43.13 2.68 -23.43
#